data_AF-A0A2V2NG89-F1
#
_entry.id   AF-A0A2V2NG89-F1
#
_cell.length_a   1.000
_cell.length_b   1.000
_cell.length_c   1.000
_cell.angle_alpha   90.00
_cell.angle_beta   90.00
_cell.angle_gamma   90.00
#
_symmetry.space_group_name_H-M   'P 1'
#
loop_
_entity.id
_entity.type
_entity.pdbx_description
1 polymer ?
#
loop_
_entity_poly.entity_id
_entity_poly.type
_entity_poly.pdbx_seq_one_letter_code
_entity_poly.pdbx_strand_id
1 'polypeptide(L)'
;MIKLPELCTKLREKGYQRVALQAPEGLKRILPGLATNLREEGFEVIISGDPCYGACDLDLYARDNADILVHIGHTPVDNTRGVFYETWPVNADLTVIKNVIPLLSGTKAGLVTTIQHVHLLKDAAEILTSAGIKPIIAEASHRTPCPGQVLGCSFDAARKTGADEIIFLGTGLFHPVGIKLATKARVFACDPITGTISEPDADRLLRKRFGLIQKAKEAESFGILVSEKSGQCRKELAEHLCSLSKNAFQVMIREVTPDQLLNLGFPCYVNTACPRLAYDDQVRFSAPVLTPGEFEILCGVREFEDYEVDEIL
;
A
#
# COMPACT_ATOMS: atom_id res chain seq x y z
N MET A 1 -1.66 20.66 -1.58
CA MET A 1 -2.96 21.20 -1.14
C MET A 1 -3.94 21.07 -2.29
N ILE A 2 -5.19 20.67 -2.03
CA ILE A 2 -6.23 20.57 -3.07
C ILE A 2 -6.50 21.96 -3.64
N LYS A 3 -6.45 22.06 -4.96
CA LYS A 3 -6.75 23.31 -5.66
C LYS A 3 -8.24 23.39 -5.92
N LEU A 4 -8.97 24.01 -4.98
CA LEU A 4 -10.43 24.10 -5.00
C LEU A 4 -11.01 24.57 -6.36
N PRO A 5 -10.50 25.63 -7.02
CA PRO A 5 -11.07 26.07 -8.30
C PRO A 5 -10.95 25.03 -9.43
N GLU A 6 -9.85 24.27 -9.45
CA GLU A 6 -9.65 23.20 -10.42
C GLU A 6 -10.63 22.04 -10.13
N LEU A 7 -10.79 21.67 -8.86
CA LEU A 7 -11.76 20.65 -8.44
C LEU A 7 -13.20 21.06 -8.81
N CYS A 8 -13.62 22.29 -8.49
CA CYS A 8 -14.96 22.79 -8.81
C CYS A 8 -15.23 22.77 -10.31
N THR A 9 -14.28 23.22 -11.14
CA THR A 9 -14.39 23.18 -12.61
C THR A 9 -14.64 21.75 -13.09
N LYS A 10 -13.79 20.80 -12.66
CA LYS A 10 -13.91 19.38 -13.01
C LYS A 10 -15.26 18.77 -12.62
N LEU A 11 -15.78 19.14 -11.44
CA LEU A 11 -17.08 18.66 -10.96
C LEU A 11 -18.24 19.22 -11.80
N ARG A 12 -18.22 20.53 -12.10
CA ARG A 12 -19.26 21.20 -12.91
C ARG A 12 -19.29 20.72 -14.36
N GLU A 13 -18.13 20.50 -14.97
CA GLU A 13 -18.03 19.97 -16.35
C GLU A 13 -18.71 18.60 -16.50
N LYS A 14 -18.76 17.82 -15.42
CA LYS A 14 -19.45 16.52 -15.38
C LYS A 14 -20.91 16.61 -14.91
N GLY A 15 -21.37 17.80 -14.54
CA GLY A 15 -22.73 18.02 -14.05
C GLY A 15 -23.00 17.45 -12.66
N TYR A 16 -21.95 17.17 -11.86
CA TYR A 16 -22.12 16.66 -10.51
C TYR A 16 -22.61 17.75 -9.56
N GLN A 17 -23.57 17.42 -8.71
CA GLN A 17 -24.20 18.33 -7.74
C GLN A 17 -23.96 17.88 -6.30
N ARG A 18 -23.95 16.57 -6.06
CA ARG A 18 -23.70 15.96 -4.75
C ARG A 18 -22.39 15.20 -4.74
N VAL A 19 -21.52 15.54 -3.81
CA VAL A 19 -20.13 15.03 -3.73
C VAL A 19 -19.90 14.34 -2.39
N ALA A 20 -19.40 13.12 -2.43
CA ALA A 20 -18.86 12.45 -1.25
C ALA A 20 -17.35 12.73 -1.15
N LEU A 21 -16.85 13.02 0.05
CA LEU A 21 -15.43 13.23 0.32
C LEU A 21 -14.87 12.09 1.16
N GLN A 22 -13.74 11.51 0.73
CA GLN A 22 -12.99 10.52 1.52
C GLN A 22 -11.50 10.87 1.51
N ALA A 23 -10.87 10.72 2.67
CA ALA A 23 -9.43 10.92 2.82
C ALA A 23 -8.85 9.93 3.86
N PRO A 24 -7.56 9.60 3.77
CA PRO A 24 -6.89 8.82 4.80
C PRO A 24 -6.83 9.56 6.13
N GLU A 25 -6.58 8.82 7.21
CA GLU A 25 -6.55 9.34 8.59
C GLU A 25 -5.71 10.63 8.74
N GLY A 26 -4.53 10.67 8.13
CA GLY A 26 -3.64 11.84 8.17
C GLY A 26 -4.20 13.10 7.52
N LEU A 27 -5.25 12.99 6.69
CA LEU A 27 -5.89 14.08 5.97
C LEU A 27 -7.37 14.28 6.38
N LYS A 28 -7.98 13.44 7.22
CA LYS A 28 -9.39 13.60 7.61
C LYS A 28 -9.74 14.96 8.19
N ARG A 29 -8.80 15.61 8.89
CA ARG A 29 -9.00 16.95 9.49
C ARG A 29 -9.25 18.05 8.46
N ILE A 30 -8.88 17.86 7.19
CA ILE A 30 -9.16 18.86 6.14
C ILE A 30 -10.58 18.74 5.56
N LEU A 31 -11.26 17.59 5.76
CA LEU A 31 -12.55 17.32 5.14
C LEU A 31 -13.65 18.30 5.54
N PRO A 32 -13.82 18.71 6.82
CA PRO A 32 -14.84 19.70 7.19
C PRO A 32 -14.64 21.04 6.49
N GLY A 33 -13.39 21.52 6.40
CA GLY A 33 -13.07 22.78 5.72
C GLY A 33 -13.32 22.70 4.21
N LEU A 34 -12.89 21.62 3.56
CA LEU A 34 -13.16 21.39 2.15
C LEU A 34 -14.67 21.28 1.86
N ALA A 35 -15.43 20.63 2.74
CA ALA A 35 -16.88 20.52 2.61
C ALA A 35 -17.57 21.87 2.71
N THR A 36 -17.15 22.74 3.64
CA THR A 36 -17.65 24.13 3.70
C THR A 36 -17.40 24.87 2.40
N ASN A 37 -16.15 24.83 1.90
CA ASN A 37 -15.79 25.52 0.66
C ASN A 37 -16.58 25.02 -0.55
N LEU A 38 -16.80 23.71 -0.68
CA LEU A 38 -17.61 23.14 -1.76
C LEU A 38 -19.11 23.51 -1.62
N ARG A 39 -19.63 23.63 -0.40
CA ARG A 39 -21.00 24.12 -0.17
C ARG A 39 -21.17 25.57 -0.55
N GLU A 40 -20.18 26.42 -0.29
CA GLU A 40 -20.17 27.82 -0.74
C GLU A 40 -20.17 27.93 -2.27
N GLU A 41 -19.57 26.96 -2.95
CA GLU A 41 -19.62 26.79 -4.41
C GLU A 41 -20.93 26.17 -4.92
N GLY A 42 -21.87 25.82 -4.04
CA GLY A 42 -23.20 25.32 -4.38
C GLY A 42 -23.30 23.80 -4.55
N PHE A 43 -22.32 23.02 -4.09
CA PHE A 43 -22.41 21.56 -4.06
C PHE A 43 -23.07 21.05 -2.77
N GLU A 44 -23.85 19.98 -2.87
CA GLU A 44 -24.20 19.16 -1.71
C GLU A 44 -23.01 18.26 -1.33
N VAL A 45 -22.70 18.14 -0.03
CA VAL A 45 -21.49 17.42 0.40
C VAL A 45 -21.79 16.41 1.50
N ILE A 46 -21.32 15.17 1.28
CA ILE A 46 -21.23 14.08 2.25
C ILE A 46 -19.76 13.90 2.63
N ILE A 47 -19.48 13.64 3.90
CA ILE A 47 -18.14 13.29 4.39
C ILE A 47 -18.15 11.82 4.81
N SER A 48 -17.28 10.99 4.21
CA SER A 48 -17.00 9.63 4.65
C SER A 48 -16.38 9.65 6.06
N GLY A 49 -17.06 9.04 7.02
CA GLY A 49 -16.57 8.90 8.41
C GLY A 49 -15.64 7.70 8.62
N ASP A 50 -15.80 6.66 7.80
CA ASP A 50 -15.11 5.38 7.92
C ASP A 50 -13.58 5.51 7.75
N PRO A 51 -12.79 4.60 8.33
CA PRO A 51 -11.36 4.48 8.05
C PRO A 51 -11.07 4.37 6.54
N CYS A 52 -9.95 4.93 6.12
CA CYS A 52 -9.49 4.86 4.73
C CYS A 52 -7.96 4.64 4.70
N TYR A 53 -7.53 3.46 4.26
CA TYR A 53 -6.11 3.10 4.22
C TYR A 53 -5.44 3.32 2.85
N GLY A 54 -6.25 3.54 1.81
CA GLY A 54 -5.77 3.64 0.43
C GLY A 54 -6.92 3.65 -0.57
N ALA A 55 -6.59 3.76 -1.85
CA ALA A 55 -7.56 3.59 -2.94
C ALA A 55 -8.12 2.17 -3.06
N CYS A 56 -7.57 1.20 -2.31
CA CYS A 56 -8.14 -0.14 -2.18
C CYS A 56 -9.32 -0.21 -1.19
N ASP A 57 -9.64 0.90 -0.52
CA ASP A 57 -10.62 1.01 0.55
C ASP A 57 -11.58 2.18 0.30
N LEU A 58 -12.28 2.12 -0.82
CA LEU A 58 -13.22 3.16 -1.23
C LEU A 58 -14.52 3.05 -0.42
N ASP A 59 -15.02 4.17 0.08
CA ASP A 59 -16.36 4.24 0.68
C ASP A 59 -17.42 4.29 -0.43
N LEU A 60 -17.72 3.12 -0.97
CA LEU A 60 -18.71 2.96 -2.03
C LEU A 60 -20.13 3.27 -1.56
N TYR A 61 -20.41 3.15 -0.26
CA TYR A 61 -21.72 3.50 0.30
C TYR A 61 -21.92 5.02 0.28
N ALA A 62 -20.92 5.81 0.70
CA ALA A 62 -20.97 7.26 0.55
C ALA A 62 -21.05 7.67 -0.91
N ARG A 63 -20.32 6.99 -1.81
CA ARG A 63 -20.37 7.21 -3.26
C ARG A 63 -21.74 6.88 -3.86
N ASP A 64 -22.43 5.83 -3.41
CA ASP A 64 -23.81 5.50 -3.84
C ASP A 64 -24.84 6.55 -3.42
N ASN A 65 -24.53 7.35 -2.40
CA ASN A 65 -25.39 8.44 -1.92
C ASN A 65 -25.00 9.82 -2.52
N ALA A 66 -24.09 9.85 -3.50
CA ALA A 66 -23.60 11.04 -4.17
C ALA A 66 -23.43 10.78 -5.68
N ASP A 67 -23.19 11.82 -6.48
CA ASP A 67 -22.90 11.66 -7.90
C ASP A 67 -21.46 11.15 -8.12
N ILE A 68 -20.57 11.50 -7.19
CA ILE A 68 -19.14 11.19 -7.27
C ILE A 68 -18.51 11.12 -5.87
N LEU A 69 -17.51 10.25 -5.72
CA LEU A 69 -16.59 10.24 -4.57
C LEU A 69 -15.29 10.95 -4.92
N VAL A 70 -14.97 12.05 -4.25
CA VAL A 70 -13.63 12.66 -4.30
C VAL A 70 -12.75 11.98 -3.25
N HIS A 71 -11.86 11.12 -3.71
CA HIS A 71 -10.92 10.37 -2.90
C HIS A 71 -9.54 11.05 -2.91
N ILE A 72 -9.08 11.44 -1.72
CA ILE A 72 -7.89 12.28 -1.55
C ILE A 72 -6.70 11.45 -1.08
N GLY A 73 -5.52 11.74 -1.63
CA GLY A 73 -4.23 11.25 -1.15
C GLY A 73 -3.67 10.02 -1.87
N HIS A 74 -4.46 9.38 -2.73
CA HIS A 74 -4.06 8.15 -3.43
C HIS A 74 -4.39 8.20 -4.93
N THR A 75 -3.73 7.33 -5.68
CA THR A 75 -4.07 7.00 -7.07
C THR A 75 -4.97 5.76 -7.14
N PRO A 76 -5.75 5.58 -8.22
CA PRO A 76 -6.52 4.36 -8.41
C PRO A 76 -5.63 3.12 -8.39
N VAL A 77 -6.17 2.04 -7.84
CA VAL A 77 -5.56 0.69 -7.81
C VAL A 77 -6.37 -0.32 -8.61
N ASP A 78 -7.53 0.09 -9.10
CA ASP A 78 -8.46 -0.68 -9.92
C ASP A 78 -9.29 0.28 -10.81
N ASN A 79 -10.23 -0.26 -11.56
CA ASN A 79 -11.09 0.50 -12.49
C ASN A 79 -12.44 0.91 -11.87
N THR A 80 -12.51 1.07 -10.54
CA THR A 80 -13.76 1.47 -9.86
C THR A 80 -14.26 2.80 -10.40
N ARG A 81 -15.53 2.81 -10.84
CA ARG A 81 -16.18 3.99 -11.43
C ARG A 81 -16.74 4.91 -10.35
N GLY A 82 -17.05 6.15 -10.74
CA GLY A 82 -17.67 7.11 -9.83
C GLY A 82 -16.72 7.63 -8.75
N VAL A 83 -15.42 7.62 -9.02
CA VAL A 83 -14.39 8.15 -8.11
C VAL A 83 -13.51 9.16 -8.84
N PHE A 84 -13.33 10.31 -8.22
CA PHE A 84 -12.34 11.32 -8.58
C PHE A 84 -11.16 11.20 -7.62
N TYR A 85 -9.97 10.88 -8.14
CA TYR A 85 -8.75 10.83 -7.34
C TYR A 85 -8.03 12.18 -7.35
N GLU A 86 -7.77 12.73 -6.16
CA GLU A 86 -6.95 13.92 -5.96
C GLU A 86 -5.71 13.54 -5.14
N THR A 87 -4.52 13.69 -5.70
CA THR A 87 -3.27 13.33 -4.99
C THR A 87 -2.89 14.40 -3.96
N TRP A 88 -2.03 14.02 -3.01
CA TRP A 88 -1.52 14.95 -2.00
C TRP A 88 0.02 14.99 -2.05
N PRO A 89 0.61 15.69 -3.03
CA PRO A 89 2.06 15.78 -3.17
C PRO A 89 2.69 16.49 -1.97
N VAL A 90 3.81 15.95 -1.49
CA VAL A 90 4.62 16.48 -0.39
C VAL A 90 5.99 16.83 -0.92
N ASN A 91 6.30 18.13 -0.95
CA ASN A 91 7.64 18.61 -1.27
C ASN A 91 8.60 18.26 -0.13
N ALA A 92 9.83 17.93 -0.49
CA ALA A 92 10.87 17.56 0.45
C ALA A 92 12.25 17.90 -0.12
N ASP A 93 13.27 17.96 0.75
CA ASP A 93 14.63 18.26 0.34
C ASP A 93 15.30 16.99 -0.24
N LEU A 94 15.80 17.09 -1.46
CA LEU A 94 16.50 16.00 -2.16
C LEU A 94 17.99 15.92 -1.82
N THR A 95 18.46 16.65 -0.79
CA THR A 95 19.81 16.45 -0.21
C THR A 95 20.05 14.99 0.17
N VAL A 96 19.02 14.25 0.59
CA VAL A 96 19.13 12.80 0.86
C VAL A 96 19.55 11.99 -0.37
N ILE A 97 19.14 12.41 -1.58
CA ILE A 97 19.56 11.77 -2.83
C ILE A 97 21.04 12.06 -3.11
N LYS A 98 21.52 13.27 -2.83
CA LYS A 98 22.96 13.58 -2.95
C LYS A 98 23.79 12.74 -1.99
N ASN A 99 23.29 12.54 -0.78
CA ASN A 99 23.98 11.81 0.27
C ASN A 99 24.02 10.29 0.06
N VAL A 100 23.10 9.71 -0.72
CA VAL A 100 23.10 8.26 -1.02
C VAL A 100 24.05 7.90 -2.16
N ILE A 101 24.35 8.82 -3.08
CA ILE A 101 25.27 8.60 -4.22
C ILE A 101 26.60 7.96 -3.81
N PRO A 102 27.35 8.45 -2.79
CA PRO A 102 28.63 7.84 -2.41
C PRO A 102 28.50 6.43 -1.81
N LEU A 103 27.29 5.97 -1.49
CA LEU A 103 27.02 4.64 -0.94
C LEU A 103 26.68 3.60 -2.02
N LEU A 104 26.35 4.07 -3.23
CA LEU A 104 26.11 3.22 -4.39
C LEU A 104 27.43 2.60 -4.85
N SER A 105 27.36 1.34 -5.27
CA SER A 105 28.49 0.60 -5.82
C SER A 105 28.49 0.58 -7.35
N GLY A 106 27.34 0.76 -7.98
CA GLY A 106 27.16 0.75 -9.43
C GLY A 106 26.97 2.13 -10.06
N THR A 107 26.91 2.16 -11.40
CA THR A 107 26.58 3.36 -12.20
C THR A 107 25.11 3.41 -12.64
N LYS A 108 24.27 2.53 -12.09
CA LYS A 108 22.83 2.47 -12.35
C LYS A 108 22.10 2.20 -11.04
N ALA A 109 20.95 2.84 -10.84
CA ALA A 109 20.11 2.59 -9.68
C ALA A 109 18.63 2.64 -10.07
N GLY A 110 17.85 1.68 -9.57
CA GLY A 110 16.40 1.76 -9.61
C GLY A 110 15.92 2.90 -8.71
N LEU A 111 14.92 3.66 -9.14
CA LEU A 111 14.39 4.78 -8.37
C LEU A 111 12.87 4.64 -8.22
N VAL A 112 12.42 4.48 -6.98
CA VAL A 112 11.01 4.22 -6.66
C VAL A 112 10.56 5.05 -5.46
N THR A 113 9.24 5.25 -5.33
CA THR A 113 8.64 6.01 -4.23
C THR A 113 7.16 5.68 -4.04
N THR A 114 6.51 6.32 -3.07
CA THR A 114 5.05 6.30 -2.89
C THR A 114 4.42 7.54 -3.53
N ILE A 115 3.09 7.55 -3.66
CA ILE A 115 2.35 8.61 -4.37
C ILE A 115 2.67 10.04 -3.90
N GLN A 116 3.04 10.22 -2.62
CA GLN A 116 3.29 11.54 -2.05
C GLN A 116 4.55 12.22 -2.61
N HIS A 117 5.51 11.46 -3.16
CA HIS A 117 6.79 12.01 -3.65
C HIS A 117 7.08 11.68 -5.11
N VAL A 118 6.12 11.13 -5.87
CA VAL A 118 6.36 10.74 -7.28
C VAL A 118 6.75 11.93 -8.15
N HIS A 119 6.22 13.11 -7.83
CA HIS A 119 6.58 14.36 -8.51
C HIS A 119 8.04 14.77 -8.31
N LEU A 120 8.71 14.26 -7.27
CA LEU A 120 10.12 14.52 -6.99
C LEU A 120 11.06 13.56 -7.74
N LEU A 121 10.55 12.49 -8.36
CA LEU A 121 11.40 11.49 -9.04
C LEU A 121 12.17 12.09 -10.20
N LYS A 122 11.60 13.06 -10.91
CA LYS A 122 12.27 13.74 -12.02
C LYS A 122 13.53 14.46 -11.53
N ASP A 123 13.40 15.28 -10.50
CA ASP A 123 14.51 16.06 -9.95
C ASP A 123 15.56 15.14 -9.28
N ALA A 124 15.10 14.08 -8.60
CA ALA A 124 16.00 13.06 -8.05
C ALA A 124 16.80 12.34 -9.14
N ALA A 125 16.16 12.02 -10.28
CA ALA A 125 16.82 11.42 -11.43
C ALA A 125 17.85 12.36 -12.09
N GLU A 126 17.57 13.65 -12.15
CA GLU A 126 18.52 14.67 -12.65
C GLU A 126 19.76 14.77 -11.74
N ILE A 127 19.57 14.73 -10.42
CA ILE A 127 20.67 14.71 -9.44
C ILE A 127 21.56 13.47 -9.64
N LEU A 128 20.97 12.29 -9.78
CA LEU A 128 21.70 11.04 -10.02
C LEU A 128 22.48 11.11 -11.35
N THR A 129 21.83 11.55 -12.42
CA THR A 129 22.42 11.66 -13.76
C THR A 129 23.62 12.60 -13.77
N SER A 130 23.50 13.75 -13.08
CA SER A 130 24.59 14.73 -12.98
C SER A 130 25.81 14.20 -12.23
N ALA A 131 25.63 13.19 -11.37
CA ALA A 131 26.70 12.50 -10.67
C ALA A 131 27.21 11.24 -11.41
N GLY A 132 26.75 10.98 -12.64
CA GLY A 132 27.15 9.82 -13.44
C GLY A 132 26.42 8.51 -13.09
N ILE A 133 25.34 8.57 -12.30
CA ILE A 133 24.48 7.43 -12.00
C ILE A 133 23.27 7.46 -12.93
N LYS A 134 23.04 6.41 -13.71
CA LYS A 134 21.84 6.27 -14.55
C LYS A 134 20.63 5.86 -13.69
N PRO A 135 19.62 6.72 -13.48
CA PRO A 135 18.39 6.33 -12.81
C PRO A 135 17.53 5.43 -13.72
N ILE A 136 16.89 4.43 -13.13
CA ILE A 136 15.91 3.57 -13.81
C ILE A 136 14.58 3.70 -13.07
N ILE A 137 13.61 4.31 -13.73
CA ILE A 137 12.23 4.46 -13.23
C ILE A 137 11.35 3.58 -14.12
N ALA A 138 10.68 2.60 -13.53
CA ALA A 138 9.75 1.75 -14.27
C ALA A 138 8.48 2.51 -14.66
N GLU A 139 7.91 2.15 -15.80
CA GLU A 139 6.63 2.67 -16.28
C GLU A 139 5.46 2.30 -15.35
N ALA A 140 4.36 3.04 -15.50
CA ALA A 140 3.13 2.78 -14.77
C ALA A 140 2.60 1.35 -14.99
N SER A 141 1.95 0.81 -13.96
CA SER A 141 1.21 -0.45 -13.99
C SER A 141 -0.30 -0.21 -13.78
N HIS A 142 -1.12 -1.26 -13.89
CA HIS A 142 -2.55 -1.16 -13.61
C HIS A 142 -2.84 -0.73 -12.17
N ARG A 143 -2.11 -1.28 -11.20
CA ARG A 143 -2.29 -0.98 -9.77
C ARG A 143 -1.49 0.24 -9.28
N THR A 144 -0.43 0.60 -10.00
CA THR A 144 0.43 1.77 -9.72
C THR A 144 0.51 2.65 -10.97
N PRO A 145 -0.46 3.57 -11.17
CA PRO A 145 -0.60 4.30 -12.43
C PRO A 145 0.42 5.44 -12.61
N CYS A 146 1.38 5.61 -11.70
CA CYS A 146 2.46 6.56 -11.84
C CYS A 146 3.83 5.85 -11.98
N PRO A 147 4.70 6.29 -12.90
CA PRO A 147 6.05 5.73 -13.03
C PRO A 147 6.83 5.76 -11.71
N GLY A 148 7.53 4.66 -11.40
CA GLY A 148 8.30 4.50 -10.17
C GLY A 148 7.47 4.38 -8.88
N GLN A 149 6.14 4.36 -8.96
CA GLN A 149 5.29 4.22 -7.80
C GLN A 149 5.24 2.76 -7.32
N VAL A 150 5.49 2.56 -6.02
CA VAL A 150 5.24 1.31 -5.30
C VAL A 150 4.10 1.48 -4.31
N LEU A 151 3.50 0.35 -3.91
CA LEU A 151 2.52 0.25 -2.84
C LEU A 151 2.97 -0.81 -1.85
N GLY A 152 2.35 -0.83 -0.68
CA GLY A 152 2.61 -1.90 0.28
C GLY A 152 2.11 -3.29 -0.13
N CYS A 153 1.43 -3.38 -1.28
CA CYS A 153 0.95 -4.62 -1.88
C CYS A 153 1.39 -4.77 -3.34
N SER A 154 2.27 -3.91 -3.85
CA SER A 154 2.76 -3.99 -5.23
C SER A 154 4.15 -3.36 -5.34
N PHE A 155 5.11 -4.22 -5.65
CA PHE A 155 6.52 -3.91 -5.86
C PHE A 155 6.94 -4.08 -7.34
N ASP A 156 5.95 -4.15 -8.24
CA ASP A 156 6.15 -4.34 -9.69
C ASP A 156 7.08 -3.26 -10.29
N ALA A 157 6.88 -1.99 -9.93
CA ALA A 157 7.75 -0.90 -10.37
C ALA A 157 9.22 -1.12 -9.95
N ALA A 158 9.45 -1.66 -8.75
CA ALA A 158 10.80 -1.96 -8.28
C ALA A 158 11.41 -3.15 -9.03
N ARG A 159 10.66 -4.25 -9.23
CA ARG A 159 11.11 -5.39 -10.03
C ARG A 159 11.47 -5.01 -11.45
N LYS A 160 10.62 -4.21 -12.10
CA LYS A 160 10.81 -3.75 -13.49
C LYS A 160 12.02 -2.83 -13.68
N THR A 161 12.62 -2.29 -12.62
CA THR A 161 13.90 -1.58 -12.75
C THR A 161 15.03 -2.51 -13.18
N GLY A 162 14.98 -3.80 -12.80
CA GLY A 162 16.05 -4.76 -13.05
C GLY A 162 17.41 -4.34 -12.50
N ALA A 163 17.44 -3.42 -11.52
CA ALA A 163 18.66 -2.86 -10.96
C ALA A 163 19.14 -3.65 -9.72
N ASP A 164 20.45 -3.80 -9.58
CA ASP A 164 21.07 -4.44 -8.40
C ASP A 164 21.00 -3.55 -7.15
N GLU A 165 20.90 -2.23 -7.34
CA GLU A 165 20.73 -1.23 -6.28
C GLU A 165 19.47 -0.39 -6.56
N ILE A 166 18.62 -0.24 -5.54
CA ILE A 166 17.36 0.51 -5.61
C ILE A 166 17.34 1.59 -4.53
N ILE A 167 17.00 2.81 -4.92
CA ILE A 167 16.73 3.94 -4.03
C ILE A 167 15.22 4.06 -3.87
N PHE A 168 14.75 3.92 -2.63
CA PHE A 168 13.39 4.27 -2.23
C PHE A 168 13.40 5.67 -1.62
N LEU A 169 12.73 6.63 -2.28
CA LEU A 169 12.55 7.99 -1.75
C LEU A 169 11.25 8.04 -0.94
N GLY A 170 11.32 8.16 0.38
CA GLY A 170 10.13 8.27 1.21
C GLY A 170 10.37 7.90 2.67
N THR A 171 9.32 8.03 3.47
CA THR A 171 9.37 7.74 4.91
C THR A 171 9.04 6.28 5.21
N GLY A 172 9.53 5.82 6.37
CA GLY A 172 9.27 4.47 6.88
C GLY A 172 10.04 3.36 6.16
N LEU A 173 10.01 2.17 6.76
CA LEU A 173 10.81 1.01 6.30
C LEU A 173 9.99 -0.12 5.67
N PHE A 174 8.65 -0.05 5.73
CA PHE A 174 7.79 -1.10 5.18
C PHE A 174 8.05 -1.35 3.69
N HIS A 175 7.97 -0.29 2.85
CA HIS A 175 8.20 -0.43 1.41
C HIS A 175 9.64 -0.86 1.09
N PRO A 176 10.71 -0.27 1.67
CA PRO A 176 12.08 -0.75 1.47
C PRO A 176 12.28 -2.23 1.79
N VAL A 177 11.72 -2.72 2.91
CA VAL A 177 11.80 -4.14 3.28
C VAL A 177 11.10 -5.01 2.24
N GLY A 178 9.90 -4.63 1.81
CA GLY A 178 9.14 -5.33 0.77
C GLY A 178 9.86 -5.34 -0.58
N ILE A 179 10.44 -4.21 -1.00
CA ILE A 179 11.25 -4.10 -2.21
C ILE A 179 12.44 -5.06 -2.15
N LYS A 180 13.17 -5.09 -1.02
CA LYS A 180 14.34 -5.97 -0.85
C LYS A 180 13.95 -7.44 -0.97
N LEU A 181 12.83 -7.85 -0.37
CA LEU A 181 12.31 -9.22 -0.49
C LEU A 181 11.84 -9.54 -1.92
N ALA A 182 11.12 -8.62 -2.55
CA ALA A 182 10.53 -8.79 -3.88
C ALA A 182 11.55 -8.81 -5.02
N THR A 183 12.68 -8.12 -4.86
CA THR A 183 13.68 -7.91 -5.93
C THR A 183 15.01 -8.59 -5.66
N LYS A 184 15.32 -8.92 -4.40
CA LYS A 184 16.64 -9.36 -3.91
C LYS A 184 17.75 -8.31 -4.14
N ALA A 185 17.40 -7.10 -4.59
CA ALA A 185 18.34 -6.00 -4.78
C ALA A 185 18.78 -5.39 -3.44
N ARG A 186 19.91 -4.69 -3.45
CA ARG A 186 20.32 -3.83 -2.34
C ARG A 186 19.46 -2.57 -2.35
N VAL A 187 18.84 -2.23 -1.22
CA VAL A 187 17.87 -1.13 -1.14
C VAL A 187 18.35 -0.06 -0.18
N PHE A 188 18.32 1.19 -0.62
CA PHE A 188 18.51 2.36 0.23
C PHE A 188 17.17 3.05 0.48
N ALA A 189 16.74 3.09 1.74
CA ALA A 189 15.62 3.89 2.19
C ALA A 189 16.13 5.32 2.47
N CYS A 190 15.75 6.25 1.60
CA CYS A 190 16.11 7.66 1.66
C CYS A 190 14.91 8.47 2.14
N ASP A 191 14.92 8.86 3.42
CA ASP A 191 13.87 9.68 4.02
C ASP A 191 14.16 11.18 3.75
N PRO A 192 13.36 11.86 2.89
CA PRO A 192 13.61 13.24 2.53
C PRO A 192 13.06 14.25 3.56
N ILE A 193 12.41 13.77 4.63
CA ILE A 193 11.90 14.58 5.73
C ILE A 193 12.94 14.63 6.86
N THR A 194 13.53 13.48 7.21
CA THR A 194 14.54 13.41 8.28
C THR A 194 15.97 13.51 7.76
N GLY A 195 16.19 13.34 6.45
CA GLY A 195 17.51 13.26 5.83
C GLY A 195 18.24 11.94 6.08
N THR A 196 17.56 10.95 6.68
CA THR A 196 18.14 9.66 7.05
C THR A 196 18.27 8.74 5.83
N ILE A 197 19.40 8.05 5.73
CA ILE A 197 19.60 6.94 4.79
C ILE A 197 19.80 5.66 5.59
N SER A 198 19.10 4.60 5.22
CA SER A 198 19.26 3.29 5.86
C SER A 198 19.06 2.15 4.87
N GLU A 199 19.66 0.99 5.15
CA GLU A 199 19.39 -0.25 4.43
C GLU A 199 18.41 -1.11 5.24
N PRO A 200 17.33 -1.65 4.62
CA PRO A 200 16.34 -2.44 5.34
C PRO A 200 16.88 -3.83 5.73
N ASP A 201 16.56 -4.24 6.96
CA ASP A 201 16.83 -5.58 7.50
C ASP A 201 15.66 -6.53 7.18
N ALA A 202 15.70 -7.11 5.99
CA ALA A 202 14.72 -8.10 5.52
C ALA A 202 14.81 -9.41 6.31
N ASP A 203 16.01 -9.82 6.74
CA ASP A 203 16.22 -11.07 7.49
C ASP A 203 15.53 -11.03 8.85
N ARG A 204 15.48 -9.87 9.50
CA ARG A 204 14.71 -9.68 10.73
C ARG A 204 13.22 -9.91 10.51
N LEU A 205 12.67 -9.50 9.37
CA LEU A 205 11.28 -9.81 9.03
C LEU A 205 11.13 -11.32 8.83
N LEU A 206 11.97 -11.94 8.00
CA LEU A 206 11.92 -13.39 7.72
C LEU A 206 12.03 -14.25 8.98
N ARG A 207 12.94 -13.93 9.92
CA ARG A 207 13.06 -14.62 11.21
C ARG A 207 11.77 -14.54 12.03
N LYS A 208 11.13 -13.37 12.07
CA LYS A 208 9.83 -13.21 12.75
C LYS A 208 8.73 -14.02 12.07
N ARG A 209 8.67 -13.99 10.73
CA ARG A 209 7.68 -14.75 9.95
C ARG A 209 7.85 -16.25 10.14
N PHE A 210 9.07 -16.76 10.08
CA PHE A 210 9.37 -18.16 10.37
C PHE A 210 8.86 -18.58 11.74
N GLY A 211 9.11 -17.78 12.79
CA GLY A 211 8.59 -18.06 14.14
C GLY A 211 7.06 -18.13 14.21
N LEU A 212 6.36 -17.27 13.46
CA LEU A 212 4.89 -17.28 13.40
C LEU A 212 4.35 -18.50 12.67
N ILE A 213 4.99 -18.91 11.57
CA ILE A 213 4.66 -20.16 10.86
C ILE A 213 4.85 -21.35 11.80
N GLN A 214 5.97 -21.43 12.54
CA GLN A 214 6.18 -22.52 13.49
C GLN A 214 5.12 -22.54 14.60
N LYS A 215 4.77 -21.37 15.16
CA LYS A 215 3.69 -21.27 16.15
C LYS A 215 2.34 -21.71 15.59
N ALA A 216 2.06 -21.43 14.32
CA ALA A 216 0.80 -21.80 13.66
C ALA A 216 0.68 -23.31 13.37
N LYS A 217 1.76 -24.11 13.46
CA LYS A 217 1.69 -25.57 13.27
C LYS A 217 0.83 -26.28 14.31
N GLU A 218 0.70 -25.70 15.49
CA GLU A 218 -0.11 -26.22 16.59
C GLU A 218 -1.59 -25.78 16.50
N ALA A 219 -1.95 -24.94 15.51
CA ALA A 219 -3.30 -24.43 15.38
C ALA A 219 -4.27 -25.52 14.90
N GLU A 220 -5.35 -25.72 15.66
CA GLU A 220 -6.37 -26.72 15.34
C GLU A 220 -7.36 -26.22 14.25
N SER A 221 -7.45 -24.92 14.02
CA SER A 221 -8.31 -24.30 13.00
C SER A 221 -7.74 -22.97 12.48
N PHE A 222 -8.14 -22.60 11.26
CA PHE A 222 -7.64 -21.42 10.57
C PHE A 222 -8.78 -20.55 10.05
N GLY A 223 -8.76 -19.26 10.40
CA GLY A 223 -9.67 -18.27 9.82
C GLY A 223 -9.05 -17.61 8.59
N ILE A 224 -9.53 -17.95 7.39
CA ILE A 224 -9.08 -17.36 6.13
C ILE A 224 -9.87 -16.07 5.89
N LEU A 225 -9.24 -14.92 6.16
CA LEU A 225 -9.86 -13.61 6.10
C LEU A 225 -10.07 -13.16 4.65
N VAL A 226 -11.30 -12.80 4.29
CA VAL A 226 -11.68 -12.25 2.98
C VAL A 226 -12.26 -10.85 3.18
N SER A 227 -11.57 -9.83 2.66
CA SER A 227 -12.04 -8.45 2.81
C SER A 227 -13.11 -8.07 1.81
N GLU A 228 -14.13 -7.34 2.26
CA GLU A 228 -15.14 -6.71 1.39
C GLU A 228 -14.64 -5.44 0.69
N LYS A 229 -13.45 -4.93 1.05
CA LYS A 229 -12.90 -3.68 0.47
C LYS A 229 -12.53 -3.90 -1.00
N SER A 230 -12.91 -2.94 -1.85
CA SER A 230 -12.91 -3.09 -3.33
C SER A 230 -11.57 -3.55 -3.89
N GLY A 231 -10.45 -3.02 -3.39
CA GLY A 231 -9.11 -3.38 -3.87
C GLY A 231 -8.41 -4.46 -3.05
N GLN A 232 -9.09 -5.14 -2.12
CA GLN A 232 -8.51 -6.16 -1.22
C GLN A 232 -9.23 -7.51 -1.25
N CYS A 233 -10.36 -7.63 -1.93
CA CYS A 233 -11.13 -8.87 -1.99
C CYS A 233 -10.43 -9.91 -2.88
N ARG A 234 -9.82 -10.93 -2.26
CA ARG A 234 -9.16 -12.07 -2.94
C ARG A 234 -9.88 -13.39 -2.68
N LYS A 235 -11.17 -13.45 -3.02
CA LYS A 235 -12.04 -14.60 -2.71
C LYS A 235 -11.55 -15.92 -3.32
N GLU A 236 -11.13 -15.92 -4.58
CA GLU A 236 -10.62 -17.13 -5.26
C GLU A 236 -9.37 -17.68 -4.57
N LEU A 237 -8.47 -16.79 -4.13
CA LEU A 237 -7.29 -17.18 -3.35
C LEU A 237 -7.71 -17.79 -2.00
N ALA A 238 -8.70 -17.20 -1.32
CA ALA A 238 -9.21 -17.76 -0.08
C ALA A 238 -9.88 -19.14 -0.26
N GLU A 239 -10.61 -19.36 -1.36
CA GLU A 239 -11.18 -20.66 -1.73
C GLU A 239 -10.07 -21.70 -1.95
N HIS A 240 -9.00 -21.32 -2.65
CA HIS A 240 -7.82 -22.17 -2.82
C HIS A 240 -7.17 -22.52 -1.48
N LEU A 241 -6.89 -21.54 -0.62
CA LEU A 241 -6.25 -21.79 0.68
C LEU A 241 -7.13 -22.68 1.58
N CYS A 242 -8.45 -22.51 1.57
CA CYS A 242 -9.36 -23.42 2.28
C CYS A 242 -9.27 -24.86 1.77
N SER A 243 -8.97 -25.08 0.49
CA SER A 243 -8.80 -26.44 -0.06
C SER A 243 -7.53 -27.15 0.45
N LEU A 244 -6.54 -26.41 0.97
CA LEU A 244 -5.28 -26.96 1.48
C LEU A 244 -5.41 -27.60 2.87
N SER A 245 -6.46 -27.26 3.62
CA SER A 245 -6.69 -27.80 4.97
C SER A 245 -8.17 -27.93 5.30
N LYS A 246 -8.58 -29.12 5.75
CA LYS A 246 -9.95 -29.38 6.22
C LYS A 246 -10.38 -28.54 7.43
N ASN A 247 -9.43 -27.90 8.11
CA ASN A 247 -9.67 -27.07 9.29
C ASN A 247 -9.63 -25.56 8.97
N ALA A 248 -9.61 -25.18 7.69
CA ALA A 248 -9.63 -23.79 7.23
C ALA A 248 -11.06 -23.33 6.89
N PHE A 249 -11.43 -22.15 7.37
CA PHE A 249 -12.77 -21.58 7.22
C PHE A 249 -12.68 -20.17 6.66
N GLN A 250 -13.52 -19.85 5.67
CA GLN A 250 -13.61 -18.48 5.18
C GLN A 250 -14.28 -17.58 6.21
N VAL A 251 -13.69 -16.40 6.42
CA VAL A 251 -14.20 -15.35 7.30
C VAL A 251 -14.35 -14.09 6.46
N MET A 252 -15.60 -13.77 6.10
CA MET A 252 -15.93 -12.51 5.43
C MET A 252 -15.88 -11.37 6.44
N ILE A 253 -15.11 -10.32 6.14
CA ILE A 253 -14.91 -9.22 7.07
C ILE A 253 -14.64 -7.92 6.32
N ARG A 254 -15.32 -6.82 6.67
CA ARG A 254 -15.00 -5.52 6.06
C ARG A 254 -13.68 -4.97 6.61
N GLU A 255 -13.59 -4.78 7.91
CA GLU A 255 -12.43 -4.22 8.60
C GLU A 255 -11.77 -5.24 9.52
N VAL A 256 -10.50 -5.56 9.26
CA VAL A 256 -9.71 -6.49 10.07
C VAL A 256 -9.13 -5.73 11.27
N THR A 257 -9.67 -5.97 12.45
CA THR A 257 -9.20 -5.34 13.70
C THR A 257 -8.82 -6.38 14.75
N PRO A 258 -7.93 -6.03 15.71
CA PRO A 258 -7.57 -6.93 16.80
C PRO A 258 -8.78 -7.47 17.58
N ASP A 259 -9.76 -6.60 17.87
CA ASP A 259 -10.94 -6.98 18.63
C ASP A 259 -11.82 -7.98 17.86
N GLN A 260 -11.98 -7.81 16.55
CA GLN A 260 -12.73 -8.77 15.73
C GLN A 260 -12.05 -10.13 15.69
N LEU A 261 -10.73 -10.17 15.48
CA LEU A 261 -9.98 -11.43 15.48
C LEU A 261 -9.95 -12.10 16.87
N LEU A 262 -9.92 -11.31 17.94
CA LEU A 262 -10.02 -11.84 19.30
C LEU A 262 -11.38 -12.48 19.57
N ASN A 263 -12.47 -11.79 19.18
CA ASN A 263 -13.83 -12.27 19.39
C ASN A 263 -14.17 -13.51 18.55
N LEU A 264 -13.61 -13.62 17.34
CA LEU A 264 -13.75 -14.79 16.48
C LEU A 264 -12.97 -16.01 16.99
N GLY A 265 -11.86 -15.79 17.72
CA GLY A 265 -11.21 -16.83 18.51
C GLY A 265 -10.46 -17.92 17.74
N PHE A 266 -10.19 -17.78 16.45
CA PHE A 266 -9.34 -18.75 15.75
C PHE A 266 -7.90 -18.71 16.29
N PRO A 267 -7.24 -19.87 16.49
CA PRO A 267 -5.87 -19.93 16.97
C PRO A 267 -4.86 -19.40 15.95
N CYS A 268 -5.22 -19.36 14.66
CA CYS A 268 -4.44 -18.73 13.60
C CYS A 268 -5.38 -18.17 12.51
N TYR A 269 -4.98 -17.04 11.93
CA TYR A 269 -5.64 -16.44 10.78
C TYR A 269 -4.72 -16.43 9.56
N VAL A 270 -5.32 -16.48 8.37
CA VAL A 270 -4.62 -16.29 7.09
C VAL A 270 -5.24 -15.09 6.39
N ASN A 271 -4.41 -14.12 6.07
CA ASN A 271 -4.85 -12.82 5.57
C ASN A 271 -4.85 -12.77 4.04
N THR A 272 -6.02 -12.84 3.43
CA THR A 272 -6.19 -12.56 1.98
C THR A 272 -6.62 -11.10 1.71
N ALA A 273 -6.64 -10.24 2.73
CA ALA A 273 -6.92 -8.80 2.59
C ALA A 273 -5.64 -8.00 2.29
N CYS A 274 -5.49 -6.80 2.87
CA CYS A 274 -4.28 -5.98 2.78
C CYS A 274 -3.04 -6.73 3.33
N PRO A 275 -1.98 -6.96 2.52
CA PRO A 275 -0.75 -7.65 2.96
C PRO A 275 -0.10 -7.02 4.20
N ARG A 276 -0.20 -5.70 4.37
CA ARG A 276 0.37 -4.98 5.52
C ARG A 276 -0.16 -5.46 6.86
N LEU A 277 -1.38 -5.99 6.92
CA LEU A 277 -1.97 -6.48 8.18
C LEU A 277 -1.16 -7.62 8.78
N ALA A 278 -0.74 -8.57 7.95
CA ALA A 278 0.07 -9.70 8.38
C ALA A 278 1.48 -9.26 8.81
N TYR A 279 2.00 -8.15 8.30
CA TYR A 279 3.38 -7.73 8.54
C TYR A 279 3.52 -6.64 9.61
N ASP A 280 2.94 -5.46 9.37
CA ASP A 280 3.03 -4.30 10.27
C ASP A 280 2.16 -4.51 11.53
N ASP A 281 0.92 -4.98 11.33
CA ASP A 281 -0.09 -5.04 12.39
C ASP A 281 -0.04 -6.34 13.19
N GLN A 282 0.81 -7.30 12.83
CA GLN A 282 0.96 -8.57 13.55
C GLN A 282 1.18 -8.37 15.06
N VAL A 283 1.90 -7.33 15.46
CA VAL A 283 2.17 -7.03 16.88
C VAL A 283 0.91 -6.64 17.66
N ARG A 284 -0.16 -6.25 16.96
CA ARG A 284 -1.46 -5.87 17.53
C ARG A 284 -2.39 -7.07 17.66
N PHE A 285 -2.13 -8.16 16.93
CA PHE A 285 -2.96 -9.37 16.95
C PHE A 285 -2.48 -10.36 18.02
N SER A 286 -3.43 -10.95 18.74
CA SER A 286 -3.17 -11.98 19.76
C SER A 286 -2.80 -13.34 19.16
N ALA A 287 -3.28 -13.61 17.94
CA ALA A 287 -3.01 -14.82 17.16
C ALA A 287 -2.04 -14.55 16.00
N PRO A 288 -1.30 -15.57 15.52
CA PRO A 288 -0.57 -15.46 14.26
C PRO A 288 -1.51 -15.12 13.09
N VAL A 289 -1.15 -14.11 12.32
CA VAL A 289 -1.81 -13.74 11.06
C VAL A 289 -0.81 -13.98 9.94
N LEU A 290 -0.99 -15.10 9.23
CA LEU A 290 -0.12 -15.52 8.14
C LEU A 290 -0.56 -14.88 6.82
N THR A 291 0.38 -14.75 5.89
CA THR A 291 0.06 -14.47 4.48
C THR A 291 -0.33 -15.74 3.74
N PRO A 292 -0.88 -15.64 2.51
CA PRO A 292 -1.16 -16.80 1.66
C PRO A 292 0.06 -17.71 1.49
N GLY A 293 1.21 -17.15 1.07
CA GLY A 293 2.43 -17.94 0.86
C GLY A 293 2.98 -18.58 2.14
N GLU A 294 2.80 -17.93 3.29
CA GLU A 294 3.18 -18.52 4.59
C GLU A 294 2.26 -19.67 5.02
N PHE A 295 0.98 -19.60 4.66
CA PHE A 295 0.05 -20.70 4.87
C PHE A 295 0.31 -21.86 3.89
N GLU A 296 0.73 -21.58 2.65
CA GLU A 296 1.24 -22.60 1.73
C GLU A 296 2.46 -23.32 2.31
N ILE A 297 3.39 -22.58 2.93
CA ILE A 297 4.55 -23.15 3.64
C ILE A 297 4.08 -24.01 4.82
N LEU A 298 3.13 -23.51 5.62
CA LEU A 298 2.55 -24.27 6.72
C LEU A 298 1.94 -25.60 6.25
N CYS A 299 1.26 -25.60 5.09
CA CYS A 299 0.60 -26.77 4.51
C CYS A 299 1.54 -27.67 3.70
N GLY A 300 2.82 -27.32 3.55
CA GLY A 300 3.80 -28.09 2.76
C GLY A 300 3.62 -27.99 1.24
N VAL A 301 2.97 -26.93 0.75
CA VAL A 301 2.80 -26.64 -0.68
C VAL A 301 3.97 -25.82 -1.23
N ARG A 302 4.63 -25.05 -0.37
CA ARG A 302 5.76 -24.18 -0.69
C ARG A 302 6.88 -24.41 0.32
N GLU A 303 8.13 -24.38 -0.13
CA GLU A 303 9.29 -24.42 0.77
C GLU A 303 9.63 -23.02 1.29
N PHE A 304 10.23 -22.91 2.47
CA PHE A 304 10.52 -21.59 3.07
C PHE A 304 11.59 -20.81 2.29
N GLU A 305 12.47 -21.52 1.58
CA GLU A 305 13.49 -20.96 0.70
C GLU A 305 12.87 -20.17 -0.48
N ASP A 306 11.63 -20.49 -0.84
CA ASP A 306 10.83 -19.82 -1.88
C ASP A 306 9.86 -18.79 -1.29
N TYR A 307 10.20 -18.24 -0.11
CA TYR A 307 9.41 -17.19 0.54
C TYR A 307 9.28 -15.97 -0.37
N GLU A 308 8.04 -15.51 -0.54
CA GLU A 308 7.70 -14.30 -1.27
C GLU A 308 6.89 -13.36 -0.38
N VAL A 309 7.10 -12.05 -0.56
CA VAL A 309 6.25 -11.04 0.06
C VAL A 309 4.88 -11.05 -0.62
N ASP A 310 3.81 -11.01 0.18
CA ASP A 310 2.44 -11.03 -0.34
C ASP A 310 2.12 -9.75 -1.12
N GLU A 311 1.57 -9.92 -2.32
CA GLU A 311 1.23 -8.86 -3.25
C GLU A 311 -0.18 -9.04 -3.82
N ILE A 312 -0.74 -7.94 -4.30
CA ILE A 312 -1.98 -7.90 -5.07
C ILE A 312 -1.57 -7.31 -6.41
N LEU A 313 -1.61 -8.13 -7.46
CA LEU A 313 -1.20 -7.75 -8.82
C LEU A 313 -2.39 -7.27 -9.65
#